data_AF-A0A967KFV7-F1
#
_entry.id   AF-A0A967KFV7-F1
#
_cell.length_a   1.000
_cell.length_b   1.000
_cell.length_c   1.000
_cell.angle_alpha   90.00
_cell.angle_beta   90.00
_cell.angle_gamma   90.00
#
_symmetry.space_group_name_H-M   'P 1'
#
loop_
_entity.id
_entity.type
_entity.pdbx_description
1 polymer ?
#
loop_
_entity_poly.entity_id
_entity_poly.type
_entity_poly.pdbx_seq_one_letter_code
_entity_poly.pdbx_strand_id
1 'polypeptide(L)'
;MVGIWVVTHAVNLIGSKPANLEALLILGFIVGVFPATIWEFVTKASRKIGAFVIKLPNIESRFPLSELDGLTVWHQARLEEEDIENIPNVATADIIGLVLSTRIPPQRIIDWVDQSILVFNLGQADATNNNQTFLEKLREHGIRTASALLVSYDNVIDSPNFGENEKSKVKTLCDTFLTSSNILLVLTWRGMAQHSMSPADTSP
;
A
#
# COMPACT_ATOMS: atom_id res chain seq x y z
N MET A 1 -0.81 -23.40 32.48
CA MET A 1 -1.94 -22.64 33.06
C MET A 1 -2.19 -21.27 32.41
N VAL A 2 -1.58 -20.96 31.25
CA VAL A 2 -1.77 -19.65 30.58
C VAL A 2 -3.09 -19.59 29.80
N GLY A 3 -3.53 -20.70 29.21
CA GLY A 3 -4.76 -20.75 28.39
C GLY A 3 -6.04 -20.44 29.15
N ILE A 4 -6.16 -20.84 30.42
CA ILE A 4 -7.33 -20.53 31.26
C ILE A 4 -7.44 -19.01 31.46
N TRP A 5 -6.32 -18.33 31.67
CA TRP A 5 -6.31 -16.89 31.93
C TRP A 5 -6.74 -16.07 30.70
N VAL A 6 -6.29 -16.48 29.51
CA VAL A 6 -6.67 -15.84 28.23
C VAL A 6 -8.17 -15.98 27.98
N VAL A 7 -8.73 -17.16 28.24
CA VAL A 7 -10.18 -17.40 28.07
C VAL A 7 -10.99 -16.59 29.08
N THR A 8 -10.56 -16.52 30.35
CA THR A 8 -11.26 -15.72 31.36
C THR A 8 -11.23 -14.23 31.02
N HIS A 9 -10.11 -13.70 30.52
CA HIS A 9 -10.00 -12.31 30.09
C HIS A 9 -10.85 -12.00 28.86
N ALA A 10 -10.88 -12.89 27.86
CA ALA A 10 -11.71 -12.72 26.68
C ALA A 10 -13.22 -12.74 27.01
N VAL A 11 -13.65 -13.60 27.94
CA VAL A 11 -15.05 -13.67 28.40
C VAL A 11 -15.42 -12.41 29.21
N ASN A 12 -14.51 -11.91 30.05
CA ASN A 12 -14.73 -10.67 30.80
C ASN A 12 -14.81 -9.42 29.90
N LEU A 13 -14.04 -9.38 28.80
CA LEU A 13 -14.10 -8.27 27.82
C LEU A 13 -15.42 -8.25 27.02
N ILE A 14 -16.07 -9.40 26.86
CA ILE A 14 -17.32 -9.56 26.09
C ILE A 14 -18.58 -9.35 26.98
N GLY A 15 -18.40 -8.87 28.22
CA GLY A 15 -19.49 -8.31 29.03
C GLY A 15 -20.61 -9.28 29.41
N SER A 16 -20.35 -10.59 29.37
CA SER A 16 -21.34 -11.63 29.68
C SER A 16 -20.95 -12.33 30.98
N LYS A 17 -21.88 -12.39 31.93
CA LYS A 17 -21.78 -12.96 33.31
C LYS A 17 -20.83 -14.17 33.44
N PRO A 18 -20.19 -14.38 34.63
CA PRO A 18 -19.18 -15.42 34.81
C PRO A 18 -19.73 -16.79 34.43
N ALA A 19 -19.20 -17.35 33.34
CA ALA A 19 -19.62 -18.64 32.81
C ALA A 19 -19.17 -19.78 33.73
N ASN A 20 -20.05 -20.77 33.92
CA ASN A 20 -19.79 -21.96 34.73
C ASN A 20 -18.48 -22.66 34.31
N LEU A 21 -17.73 -23.19 35.30
CA LEU A 21 -16.42 -23.85 35.12
C LEU A 21 -16.45 -24.94 34.03
N GLU A 22 -17.57 -25.66 33.90
CA GLU A 22 -17.76 -26.70 32.90
C GLU A 22 -17.78 -26.15 31.46
N ALA A 23 -18.38 -24.98 31.23
CA ALA A 23 -18.36 -24.31 29.94
C ALA A 23 -16.94 -23.86 29.56
N LEU A 24 -16.14 -23.47 30.55
CA LEU A 24 -14.74 -23.07 30.36
C LEU A 24 -13.88 -24.27 29.94
N LEU A 25 -14.10 -25.44 30.54
CA LEU A 25 -13.38 -26.68 30.20
C LEU A 25 -13.76 -27.19 28.80
N ILE A 26 -15.04 -27.14 28.45
CA ILE A 26 -15.52 -27.52 27.12
C ILE A 26 -14.95 -26.58 26.05
N LEU A 27 -14.92 -25.27 26.31
CA LEU A 27 -14.33 -24.30 25.39
C LEU A 27 -12.81 -24.52 25.25
N GLY A 28 -12.10 -24.77 26.36
CA GLY A 28 -10.67 -25.10 26.32
C GLY A 28 -10.37 -26.38 25.55
N PHE A 29 -11.24 -27.39 25.66
CA PHE A 29 -11.13 -28.64 24.90
C PHE A 29 -11.34 -28.42 23.39
N ILE A 30 -12.36 -27.66 22.99
CA ILE A 30 -12.62 -27.34 21.58
C ILE A 30 -11.45 -26.53 21.00
N VAL A 31 -10.89 -25.60 21.77
CA VAL A 31 -9.73 -24.81 21.38
C VAL A 31 -8.48 -25.68 21.17
N GLY A 32 -8.31 -26.74 21.97
CA GLY A 32 -7.19 -27.68 21.83
C GLY A 32 -7.37 -28.70 20.71
N VAL A 33 -8.58 -29.19 20.47
CA VAL A 33 -8.85 -30.31 19.53
C VAL A 33 -8.99 -29.86 18.08
N PHE A 34 -9.46 -28.64 17.82
CA PHE A 34 -9.72 -28.16 16.46
C PHE A 34 -9.00 -26.84 16.13
N PRO A 35 -7.66 -26.79 16.15
CA PRO A 35 -6.89 -25.56 15.93
C PRO A 35 -7.16 -24.92 14.55
N ALA A 36 -7.36 -25.73 13.50
CA ALA A 36 -7.62 -25.22 12.15
C ALA A 36 -9.00 -24.56 12.02
N THR A 37 -10.04 -25.11 12.67
CA THR A 37 -11.41 -24.57 12.62
C THR A 37 -11.53 -23.25 13.39
N ILE A 38 -10.71 -23.06 14.43
CA ILE A 38 -10.60 -21.79 15.16
C ILE A 38 -10.07 -20.70 14.23
N TRP A 39 -9.08 -20.99 13.39
CA TRP A 39 -8.51 -19.97 12.50
C TRP A 39 -9.54 -19.45 11.49
N GLU A 40 -10.40 -20.32 10.97
CA GLU A 40 -11.52 -19.91 10.11
C GLU A 40 -12.58 -19.10 10.86
N PHE A 41 -12.85 -19.44 12.13
CA PHE A 41 -13.78 -18.65 12.95
C PHE A 41 -13.18 -17.31 13.37
N VAL A 42 -11.89 -17.25 13.67
CA VAL A 42 -11.14 -16.03 14.00
C VAL A 42 -11.10 -15.10 12.79
N THR A 43 -10.87 -15.62 11.58
CA THR A 43 -10.88 -14.81 10.34
C THR A 43 -12.29 -14.37 9.93
N LYS A 44 -13.34 -15.12 10.28
CA LYS A 44 -14.74 -14.70 10.08
C LYS A 44 -15.20 -13.72 11.15
N ALA A 45 -14.81 -13.93 12.41
CA ALA A 45 -15.05 -13.02 13.52
C ALA A 45 -14.26 -11.72 13.35
N SER A 46 -13.05 -11.75 12.78
CA SER A 46 -12.24 -10.55 12.50
C SER A 46 -12.86 -9.66 11.44
N ARG A 47 -13.68 -10.18 10.50
CA ARG A 47 -14.47 -9.33 9.60
C ARG A 47 -15.62 -8.62 10.32
N LYS A 48 -16.23 -9.29 11.30
CA LYS A 48 -17.35 -8.75 12.10
C LYS A 48 -16.88 -7.81 13.22
N ILE A 49 -15.72 -8.10 13.80
CA ILE A 49 -14.97 -7.27 14.75
C ILE A 49 -14.24 -6.15 14.02
N GLY A 50 -13.80 -6.35 12.78
CA GLY A 50 -13.27 -5.30 11.91
C GLY A 50 -14.25 -4.15 11.78
N ALA A 51 -15.54 -4.43 11.54
CA ALA A 51 -16.58 -3.39 11.54
C ALA A 51 -16.74 -2.64 12.87
N PHE A 52 -16.30 -3.20 14.01
CA PHE A 52 -16.36 -2.58 15.34
C PHE A 52 -15.00 -1.96 15.78
N VAL A 53 -13.88 -2.46 15.25
CA VAL A 53 -12.50 -2.03 15.51
C VAL A 53 -12.04 -0.96 14.50
N ILE A 54 -12.78 -0.71 13.41
CA ILE A 54 -12.65 0.50 12.55
C ILE A 54 -13.13 1.79 13.28
N LYS A 55 -13.06 1.79 14.62
CA LYS A 55 -13.11 2.99 15.47
C LYS A 55 -11.86 3.09 16.35
N LEU A 56 -10.69 2.67 15.87
CA LEU A 56 -9.44 3.22 16.38
C LEU A 56 -9.24 4.61 15.74
N PRO A 57 -9.19 5.69 16.53
CA PRO A 57 -8.75 6.97 16.03
C PRO A 57 -7.24 6.88 15.79
N ASN A 58 -6.83 6.96 14.51
CA ASN A 58 -5.55 7.52 14.11
C ASN A 58 -4.27 6.73 14.45
N ILE A 59 -4.22 5.44 14.09
CA ILE A 59 -2.96 4.75 13.70
C ILE A 59 -3.10 4.23 12.26
N GLU A 60 -3.80 4.98 11.40
CA GLU A 60 -3.69 4.78 9.97
C GLU A 60 -2.46 5.57 9.52
N SER A 61 -1.40 4.85 9.12
CA SER A 61 -0.38 5.44 8.26
C SER A 61 -1.11 6.15 7.13
N ARG A 62 -0.77 7.43 6.90
CA ARG A 62 -1.42 8.25 5.87
C ARG A 62 -1.31 7.65 4.46
N PHE A 63 -0.48 6.61 4.30
CA PHE A 63 -0.29 5.82 3.08
C PHE A 63 0.14 4.38 3.43
N PRO A 64 -0.80 3.44 3.66
CA PRO A 64 -0.48 2.06 3.98
C PRO A 64 0.12 1.33 2.77
N LEU A 65 1.11 0.46 3.02
CA LEU A 65 1.79 -0.33 1.98
C LEU A 65 0.83 -1.21 1.15
N SER A 66 -0.33 -1.55 1.70
CA SER A 66 -1.37 -2.34 1.02
C SER A 66 -1.96 -1.68 -0.23
N GLU A 67 -1.74 -0.38 -0.43
CA GLU A 67 -2.18 0.32 -1.65
C GLU A 67 -1.30 0.02 -2.88
N LEU A 68 -0.12 -0.57 -2.68
CA LEU A 68 0.78 -0.96 -3.75
C LEU A 68 0.31 -2.24 -4.43
N ASP A 69 0.15 -2.18 -5.75
CA ASP A 69 -0.29 -3.32 -6.54
C ASP A 69 0.79 -4.41 -6.52
N GLY A 70 0.36 -5.64 -6.21
CA GLY A 70 1.23 -6.82 -6.18
C GLY A 70 2.08 -6.97 -4.92
N LEU A 71 1.94 -6.08 -3.93
CA LEU A 71 2.52 -6.27 -2.61
C LEU A 71 1.69 -7.29 -1.83
N THR A 72 2.32 -8.38 -1.38
CA THR A 72 1.65 -9.37 -0.52
C THR A 72 2.05 -9.15 0.93
N VAL A 73 1.26 -9.69 1.86
CA VAL A 73 1.54 -9.64 3.31
C VAL A 73 2.96 -10.13 3.64
N TRP A 74 3.45 -11.14 2.91
CA TRP A 74 4.83 -11.64 3.09
C TRP A 74 5.90 -10.64 2.67
N HIS A 75 5.69 -9.93 1.57
CA HIS A 75 6.63 -8.90 1.12
C HIS A 75 6.58 -7.67 2.03
N GLN A 76 5.38 -7.32 2.51
CA GLN A 76 5.20 -6.26 3.49
C GLN A 76 6.01 -6.54 4.75
N ALA A 77 5.92 -7.75 5.31
CA ALA A 77 6.72 -8.10 6.50
C ALA A 77 8.24 -7.96 6.27
N ARG A 78 8.74 -8.26 5.07
CA ARG A 78 10.16 -8.08 4.72
C ARG A 78 10.57 -6.63 4.54
N LEU A 79 9.65 -5.77 4.10
CA LEU A 79 9.89 -4.34 4.04
C LEU A 79 9.88 -3.74 5.45
N GLU A 80 8.96 -4.17 6.30
CA GLU A 80 8.90 -3.77 7.71
C GLU A 80 10.16 -4.18 8.50
N GLU A 81 10.76 -5.35 8.19
CA GLU A 81 12.07 -5.76 8.73
C GLU A 81 13.20 -4.76 8.40
N GLU A 82 13.07 -4.00 7.32
CA GLU A 82 14.03 -2.99 6.84
C GLU A 82 13.59 -1.55 7.18
N ASP A 83 12.69 -1.37 8.16
CA ASP A 83 12.16 -0.06 8.60
C ASP A 83 11.31 0.66 7.51
N ILE A 84 10.76 -0.11 6.56
CA ILE A 84 9.87 0.40 5.51
C ILE A 84 8.43 0.02 5.83
N GLU A 85 7.69 0.98 6.40
CA GLU A 85 6.34 0.77 6.92
C GLU A 85 5.24 1.48 6.10
N ASN A 86 5.61 2.39 5.20
CA ASN A 86 4.65 3.22 4.46
C ASN A 86 5.14 3.56 3.03
N ILE A 87 4.23 4.05 2.18
CA ILE A 87 4.53 4.38 0.78
C ILE A 87 5.64 5.44 0.64
N PRO A 88 5.65 6.56 1.41
CA PRO A 88 6.78 7.50 1.39
C PRO A 88 8.16 6.85 1.66
N ASN A 89 8.24 5.92 2.61
CA ASN A 89 9.48 5.19 2.91
C ASN A 89 9.90 4.36 1.69
N VAL A 90 8.97 3.67 1.03
CA VAL A 90 9.28 2.91 -0.21
C VAL A 90 9.75 3.84 -1.33
N ALA A 91 9.09 4.98 -1.53
CA ALA A 91 9.43 5.93 -2.61
C ALA A 91 10.85 6.50 -2.46
N THR A 92 11.35 6.63 -1.23
CA THR A 92 12.66 7.22 -0.91
C THR A 92 13.73 6.21 -0.47
N ALA A 93 13.38 4.91 -0.42
CA ALA A 93 14.27 3.86 0.05
C ALA A 93 15.55 3.71 -0.79
N ASP A 94 16.61 3.19 -0.17
CA ASP A 94 17.78 2.69 -0.88
C ASP A 94 17.43 1.38 -1.61
N ILE A 95 17.18 1.50 -2.92
CA ILE A 95 16.86 0.38 -3.79
C ILE A 95 17.94 -0.70 -3.72
N ILE A 96 19.22 -0.31 -3.66
CA ILE A 96 20.33 -1.28 -3.67
C ILE A 96 20.38 -2.02 -2.34
N GLY A 97 20.26 -1.30 -1.23
CA GLY A 97 20.12 -1.89 0.10
C GLY A 97 18.99 -2.91 0.17
N LEU A 98 17.80 -2.53 -0.31
CA LEU A 98 16.62 -3.41 -0.30
C LEU A 98 16.79 -4.67 -1.12
N VAL A 99 17.41 -4.56 -2.30
CA VAL A 99 17.68 -5.73 -3.16
C VAL A 99 18.59 -6.73 -2.43
N LEU A 100 19.57 -6.23 -1.69
CA LEU A 100 20.55 -7.06 -0.99
C LEU A 100 19.98 -7.67 0.30
N SER A 101 19.12 -6.97 1.03
CA SER A 101 18.63 -7.41 2.34
C SER A 101 17.37 -8.27 2.27
N THR A 102 16.38 -7.89 1.46
CA THR A 102 15.03 -8.50 1.49
C THR A 102 14.90 -9.80 0.70
N ARG A 103 15.87 -10.13 -0.17
CA ARG A 103 15.80 -11.23 -1.16
C ARG A 103 14.59 -11.14 -2.10
N ILE A 104 13.98 -9.96 -2.23
CA ILE A 104 12.90 -9.73 -3.16
C ILE A 104 13.51 -9.51 -4.56
N PRO A 105 12.89 -10.04 -5.64
CA PRO A 105 13.39 -9.81 -6.99
C PRO A 105 13.55 -8.32 -7.27
N PRO A 106 14.70 -7.86 -7.83
CA PRO A 106 14.96 -6.44 -8.05
C PRO A 106 13.86 -5.75 -8.87
N GLN A 107 13.35 -6.44 -9.89
CA GLN A 107 12.25 -5.92 -10.72
C GLN A 107 11.03 -5.54 -9.90
N ARG A 108 10.71 -6.32 -8.87
CA ARG A 108 9.53 -6.10 -8.02
C ARG A 108 9.73 -4.94 -7.06
N ILE A 109 10.95 -4.78 -6.52
CA ILE A 109 11.31 -3.60 -5.72
C ILE A 109 11.18 -2.33 -6.59
N ILE A 110 11.76 -2.34 -7.79
CA ILE A 110 11.65 -1.22 -8.74
C ILE A 110 10.20 -0.89 -9.06
N ASP A 111 9.37 -1.90 -9.31
CA ASP A 111 7.94 -1.69 -9.59
C ASP A 111 7.21 -1.04 -8.41
N TRP A 112 7.48 -1.46 -7.17
CA TRP A 112 6.86 -0.84 -5.99
C TRP A 112 7.38 0.55 -5.70
N VAL A 113 8.68 0.82 -5.90
CA VAL A 113 9.25 2.16 -5.77
C VAL A 113 8.62 3.10 -6.78
N ASP A 114 8.49 2.68 -8.04
CA ASP A 114 7.87 3.45 -9.11
C ASP A 114 6.37 3.74 -8.84
N GLN A 115 5.63 2.74 -8.37
CA GLN A 115 4.24 2.94 -7.90
C GLN A 115 4.18 3.90 -6.71
N SER A 116 5.10 3.77 -5.77
CA SER A 116 5.13 4.58 -4.55
C SER A 116 5.40 6.04 -4.87
N ILE A 117 6.30 6.34 -5.82
CA ILE A 117 6.53 7.70 -6.31
C ILE A 117 5.24 8.30 -6.86
N LEU A 118 4.47 7.54 -7.65
CA LEU A 118 3.20 8.01 -8.20
C LEU A 118 2.16 8.28 -7.10
N VAL A 119 1.91 7.28 -6.25
CA VAL A 119 0.89 7.35 -5.18
C VAL A 119 1.22 8.45 -4.17
N PHE A 120 2.47 8.56 -3.75
CA PHE A 120 2.92 9.57 -2.77
C PHE A 120 2.67 11.00 -3.25
N ASN A 121 3.00 11.30 -4.51
CA ASN A 121 2.83 12.63 -5.07
C ASN A 121 1.36 12.96 -5.39
N LEU A 122 0.54 11.95 -5.70
CA LEU A 122 -0.91 12.11 -5.90
C LEU A 122 -1.69 12.26 -4.59
N GLY A 123 -1.24 11.56 -3.55
CA GLY A 123 -1.91 11.34 -2.27
C GLY A 123 -2.16 12.57 -1.39
N GLN A 124 -1.74 13.77 -1.82
CA GLN A 124 -2.04 15.01 -1.11
C GLN A 124 -3.18 15.82 -1.73
N ALA A 125 -3.57 15.55 -2.98
CA ALA A 125 -4.47 16.44 -3.73
C ALA A 125 -5.95 16.04 -3.70
N ASP A 126 -6.27 14.77 -3.44
CA ASP A 126 -7.60 14.22 -3.78
C ASP A 126 -8.40 13.63 -2.61
N ALA A 127 -7.89 13.61 -1.38
CA ALA A 127 -8.59 13.09 -0.20
C ALA A 127 -9.85 13.88 0.22
N THR A 128 -10.22 14.92 -0.53
CA THR A 128 -11.21 15.91 -0.13
C THR A 128 -12.59 15.74 -0.79
N ASN A 129 -12.79 14.87 -1.78
CA ASN A 129 -14.10 14.76 -2.46
C ASN A 129 -14.44 13.33 -2.92
N ASN A 130 -15.72 12.96 -2.78
CA ASN A 130 -16.35 11.69 -3.20
C ASN A 130 -16.39 11.46 -4.73
N ASN A 131 -15.51 12.11 -5.50
CA ASN A 131 -15.37 11.91 -6.95
C ASN A 131 -14.29 10.84 -7.20
N GLN A 132 -14.33 10.19 -8.37
CA GLN A 132 -13.26 9.30 -8.83
C GLN A 132 -11.90 9.95 -8.55
N THR A 133 -11.05 9.25 -7.81
CA THR A 133 -9.72 9.78 -7.46
C THR A 133 -8.97 9.97 -8.78
N PHE A 134 -8.21 11.06 -8.97
CA PHE A 134 -7.47 11.28 -10.22
C PHE A 134 -6.56 10.08 -10.55
N LEU A 135 -6.08 9.40 -9.51
CA LEU A 135 -5.38 8.13 -9.56
C LEU A 135 -6.18 6.98 -10.21
N GLU A 136 -7.48 6.86 -9.95
CA GLU A 136 -8.36 5.86 -10.60
C GLU A 136 -8.50 6.15 -12.09
N LYS A 137 -8.64 7.43 -12.46
CA LYS A 137 -8.68 7.85 -13.87
C LYS A 137 -7.39 7.53 -14.62
N LEU A 138 -6.23 7.70 -13.97
CA LEU A 138 -4.95 7.25 -14.51
C LEU A 138 -4.91 5.72 -14.67
N ARG A 139 -5.40 4.98 -13.68
CA ARG A 139 -5.49 3.50 -13.72
C ARG A 139 -6.39 2.99 -14.85
N GLU A 140 -7.50 3.68 -15.15
CA GLU A 140 -8.38 3.37 -16.29
C GLU A 140 -7.63 3.46 -17.63
N HIS A 141 -6.64 4.35 -17.73
CA HIS A 141 -5.77 4.49 -18.89
C HIS A 141 -4.53 3.56 -18.83
N GLY A 142 -4.49 2.65 -17.86
CA GLY A 142 -3.39 1.71 -17.66
C GLY A 142 -2.15 2.31 -16.98
N ILE A 143 -2.21 3.57 -16.56
CA ILE A 143 -1.10 4.28 -15.91
C ILE A 143 -1.11 3.93 -14.42
N ARG A 144 -0.21 3.02 -14.04
CA ARG A 144 -0.07 2.55 -12.65
C ARG A 144 1.24 2.99 -11.97
N THR A 145 2.17 3.57 -12.73
CA THR A 145 3.53 3.88 -12.27
C THR A 145 3.96 5.28 -12.71
N ALA A 146 4.88 5.92 -11.98
CA ALA A 146 5.36 7.26 -12.31
C ALA A 146 6.09 7.26 -13.66
N SER A 147 6.89 6.21 -13.92
CA SER A 147 7.56 6.07 -15.21
C SER A 147 6.58 5.87 -16.38
N ALA A 148 5.49 5.13 -16.17
CA ALA A 148 4.43 5.03 -17.19
C ALA A 148 3.78 6.39 -17.46
N LEU A 149 3.52 7.19 -16.42
CA LEU A 149 2.95 8.53 -16.57
C LEU A 149 3.89 9.46 -17.35
N LEU A 150 5.20 9.40 -17.08
CA LEU A 150 6.21 10.18 -17.82
C LEU A 150 6.25 9.79 -19.31
N VAL A 151 6.21 8.49 -19.62
CA VAL A 151 6.23 8.01 -21.02
C VAL A 151 4.92 8.33 -21.73
N SER A 152 3.79 8.27 -21.03
CA SER A 152 2.47 8.59 -21.59
C SER A 152 2.12 10.07 -21.54
N TYR A 153 3.06 10.96 -21.17
CA TYR A 153 2.77 12.37 -20.89
C TYR A 153 2.05 13.05 -22.06
N ASP A 154 2.61 12.97 -23.27
CA ASP A 154 2.03 13.58 -24.47
C ASP A 154 0.63 13.03 -24.76
N ASN A 155 0.46 11.70 -24.64
CA ASN A 155 -0.83 11.03 -24.83
C ASN A 155 -1.89 11.50 -23.82
N VAL A 156 -1.50 11.84 -22.60
CA VAL A 156 -2.41 12.33 -21.55
C VAL A 156 -2.78 13.79 -21.78
N ILE A 157 -1.82 14.62 -22.21
CA ILE A 157 -2.05 16.04 -22.52
C ILE A 157 -2.93 16.21 -23.77
N ASP A 158 -2.76 15.36 -24.77
CA ASP A 158 -3.55 15.40 -26.02
C ASP A 158 -4.93 14.75 -25.88
N SER A 159 -5.12 13.92 -24.85
CA SER A 159 -6.38 13.18 -24.66
C SER A 159 -7.54 14.13 -24.32
N PRO A 160 -8.72 13.96 -24.96
CA PRO A 160 -9.92 14.71 -24.64
C PRO A 160 -10.56 14.24 -23.32
N ASN A 161 -10.13 13.09 -22.77
CA ASN A 161 -10.69 12.55 -21.53
C ASN A 161 -10.21 13.30 -20.29
N PHE A 162 -9.09 14.02 -20.36
CA PHE A 162 -8.54 14.79 -19.25
C PHE A 162 -8.95 16.27 -19.35
N GLY A 163 -9.42 16.84 -18.25
CA GLY A 163 -9.74 18.27 -18.17
C GLY A 163 -8.48 19.13 -18.01
N GLU A 164 -8.57 20.43 -18.31
CA GLU A 164 -7.45 21.37 -18.21
C GLU A 164 -6.76 21.37 -16.83
N ASN A 165 -7.54 21.28 -15.75
CA ASN A 165 -6.99 21.18 -14.39
C ASN A 165 -6.19 19.90 -14.16
N GLU A 166 -6.63 18.78 -14.72
CA GLU A 166 -5.94 17.49 -14.59
C GLU A 166 -4.65 17.49 -15.42
N LYS A 167 -4.68 18.05 -16.63
CA LYS A 167 -3.48 18.23 -17.47
C LYS A 167 -2.42 19.07 -16.77
N SER A 168 -2.84 20.16 -16.13
CA SER A 168 -1.95 20.99 -15.30
C SER A 168 -1.36 20.22 -14.10
N LYS A 169 -2.18 19.39 -13.43
CA LYS A 169 -1.71 18.47 -12.37
C LYS A 169 -0.67 17.49 -12.91
N VAL A 170 -0.93 16.84 -14.06
CA VAL A 170 0.00 15.89 -14.70
C VAL A 170 1.33 16.55 -14.99
N LYS A 171 1.33 17.76 -15.56
CA LYS A 171 2.55 18.53 -15.81
C LYS A 171 3.33 18.77 -14.52
N THR A 172 2.67 19.30 -13.50
CA THR A 172 3.28 19.56 -12.19
C THR A 172 3.85 18.28 -11.56
N LEU A 173 3.14 17.16 -11.69
CA LEU A 173 3.59 15.85 -11.20
C LEU A 173 4.83 15.37 -11.96
N CYS A 174 4.86 15.49 -13.29
CA CYS A 174 6.03 15.10 -14.08
C CYS A 174 7.27 15.92 -13.70
N ASP A 175 7.12 17.23 -13.54
CA ASP A 175 8.20 18.11 -13.08
C ASP A 175 8.68 17.72 -11.67
N THR A 176 7.74 17.37 -10.77
CA THR A 176 8.05 16.92 -9.40
C THR A 176 8.74 15.56 -9.39
N PHE A 177 8.33 14.61 -10.25
CA PHE A 177 8.96 13.30 -10.33
C PHE A 177 10.42 13.40 -10.69
N LEU A 178 10.78 14.25 -11.67
CA LEU A 178 12.16 14.48 -12.07
C LEU A 178 13.04 15.02 -10.93
N THR A 179 12.43 15.61 -9.90
CA THR A 179 13.11 16.08 -8.69
C THR A 179 13.24 14.98 -7.63
N SER A 180 12.50 13.87 -7.74
CA SER A 180 12.57 12.77 -6.78
C SER A 180 13.87 11.97 -6.91
N SER A 181 14.40 11.51 -5.77
CA SER A 181 15.72 10.85 -5.69
C SER A 181 15.80 9.54 -6.50
N ASN A 182 14.70 8.78 -6.55
CA ASN A 182 14.71 7.41 -7.07
C ASN A 182 14.17 7.27 -8.50
N ILE A 183 13.54 8.29 -9.08
CA ILE A 183 12.95 8.14 -10.43
C ILE A 183 14.00 7.83 -11.50
N LEU A 184 15.19 8.43 -11.40
CA LEU A 184 16.25 8.23 -12.38
C LEU A 184 16.79 6.80 -12.33
N LEU A 185 16.89 6.22 -11.13
CA LEU A 185 17.27 4.82 -10.94
C LEU A 185 16.20 3.89 -11.53
N VAL A 186 14.92 4.16 -11.26
CA VAL A 186 13.79 3.41 -11.84
C VAL A 186 13.81 3.47 -13.37
N LEU A 187 13.97 4.66 -13.96
CA LEU A 187 14.01 4.86 -15.41
C LEU A 187 15.22 4.16 -16.04
N THR A 188 16.39 4.24 -15.40
CA THR A 188 17.61 3.57 -15.86
C THR A 188 17.44 2.05 -15.83
N TRP A 189 16.87 1.53 -14.74
CA TRP A 189 16.61 0.09 -14.58
C TRP A 189 15.64 -0.43 -15.64
N ARG A 190 14.60 0.34 -15.97
CA ARG A 190 13.63 0.00 -17.01
C ARG A 190 14.13 0.26 -18.44
N GLY A 191 15.32 0.82 -18.61
CA GLY A 191 15.86 1.19 -19.92
C GLY A 191 15.17 2.37 -20.59
N MET A 192 14.49 3.23 -19.81
CA MET A 192 13.67 4.35 -20.30
C MET A 192 14.29 5.74 -20.08
N ALA A 193 15.48 5.82 -19.47
CA ALA A 193 16.13 7.09 -19.12
C ALA A 193 16.33 8.05 -20.31
N GLN A 194 16.41 7.54 -21.54
CA GLN A 194 16.57 8.36 -22.74
C GLN A 194 15.26 9.02 -23.22
N HIS A 195 14.10 8.47 -22.86
CA HIS A 195 12.79 8.92 -23.38
C HIS A 195 12.17 10.04 -22.52
N SER A 196 12.51 10.13 -21.24
CA SER A 196 11.92 11.08 -20.28
C SER A 196 12.69 12.41 -20.15
N MET A 197 13.91 12.50 -20.68
CA MET A 197 14.72 13.74 -20.68
C MET A 197 14.40 14.68 -21.85
N SER A 198 13.40 14.35 -22.69
CA SER A 198 13.04 15.13 -23.88
C SER A 198 11.64 15.76 -23.76
N PRO A 199 11.49 16.87 -23.02
CA PRO A 199 10.51 17.87 -23.44
C PRO A 199 11.07 19.30 -23.54
N ALA A 200 12.37 19.53 -23.31
CA ALA A 200 12.93 20.89 -23.24
C ALA A 200 14.09 21.21 -24.20
N ASP A 201 14.76 20.22 -24.82
CA ASP A 201 16.00 20.46 -25.59
C ASP A 201 15.85 20.39 -27.12
N THR A 202 14.62 20.45 -27.65
CA THR A 202 14.41 20.60 -29.09
C THR A 202 13.49 21.78 -29.40
N SER A 203 14.05 22.97 -29.32
CA SER A 203 13.65 24.15 -30.10
C SER A 203 14.89 25.04 -30.30
N PRO A 204 15.00 25.69 -31.47
CA PRO A 204 16.16 25.65 -32.36
C PRO A 204 17.41 26.44 -31.92
#